data_AF-A0A7S4LKM9-F1
#
_entry.id   AF-A0A7S4LKM9-F1
#
_cell.length_a   1.000
_cell.length_b   1.000
_cell.length_c   1.000
_cell.angle_alpha   90.00
_cell.angle_beta   90.00
_cell.angle_gamma   90.00
#
_symmetry.space_group_name_H-M   'P 1'
#
loop_
_entity.id
_entity.type
_entity.pdbx_description
1 polymer ?
#
loop_
_entity_poly.entity_id
_entity_poly.type
_entity_poly.pdbx_seq_one_letter_code
_entity_poly.pdbx_strand_id
1 'polypeptide(L)'
;RDASGGASEPPSWEALGDKLRGQQTDEEAGFRERLAGGTEHNALAMLRLFDGDTADDVRVKLYRDHAAWCPYCQKVWLVLEEKRISYEIEKINMRCYGDKPKSYVERFGQLLPAADVCGRSIADSNSIIKALEEQFPETPLMPLAATEAGQRAQALLALEREVFGTWLNYLTSGWGGPDRFVQALDRVEQALAVGGGPFMLSGVSGIETVADGSGFSIVDIMFAPFLERIAASIPY
;
A
#
# COMPACT_ATOMS: atom_id res chain seq x y z
N ARG A 1 -42.94 41.47 2.75
CA ARG A 1 -42.66 40.23 2.00
C ARG A 1 -42.05 39.27 2.99
N ASP A 2 -42.86 38.33 3.45
CA ASP A 2 -42.52 37.37 4.51
C ASP A 2 -41.31 36.54 4.13
N ALA A 3 -40.26 36.60 4.95
CA ALA A 3 -39.14 35.68 4.92
C ALA A 3 -39.33 34.61 6.00
N SER A 4 -40.47 33.91 5.98
CA SER A 4 -40.67 32.68 6.75
C SER A 4 -40.34 31.48 5.85
N GLY A 5 -39.10 31.41 5.38
CA GLY A 5 -38.56 30.20 4.80
C GLY A 5 -38.19 29.25 5.94
N GLY A 6 -39.14 28.42 6.37
CA GLY A 6 -38.89 27.42 7.40
C GLY A 6 -37.74 26.52 6.97
N ALA A 7 -36.62 26.57 7.69
CA ALA A 7 -35.55 25.61 7.51
C ALA A 7 -36.12 24.24 7.92
N SER A 8 -36.30 23.33 6.96
CA SER A 8 -36.71 21.96 7.26
C SER A 8 -35.65 21.33 8.16
N GLU A 9 -36.07 20.73 9.27
CA GLU A 9 -35.15 19.95 10.11
C GLU A 9 -34.43 18.90 9.26
N PRO A 10 -33.13 18.66 9.51
CA PRO A 10 -32.39 17.64 8.77
C PRO A 10 -33.04 16.27 9.02
N PRO A 11 -33.11 15.40 7.99
CA PRO A 11 -33.68 14.06 8.14
C PRO A 11 -32.91 13.25 9.18
N SER A 12 -33.60 12.34 9.85
CA SER A 12 -32.96 11.38 10.77
C SER A 12 -32.01 10.45 10.03
N TRP A 13 -31.03 9.87 10.74
CA TRP A 13 -30.14 8.85 10.18
C TRP A 13 -30.91 7.66 9.60
N GLU A 14 -32.03 7.29 10.22
CA GLU A 14 -32.92 6.24 9.74
C GLU A 14 -33.56 6.62 8.39
N ALA A 15 -34.12 7.83 8.29
CA ALA A 15 -34.72 8.33 7.04
C ALA A 15 -33.68 8.48 5.91
N LEU A 16 -32.46 8.93 6.23
CA LEU A 16 -31.35 8.94 5.28
C LEU A 16 -30.97 7.52 4.84
N GLY A 17 -30.95 6.56 5.77
CA GLY A 17 -30.68 5.15 5.49
C GLY A 17 -31.73 4.52 4.57
N ASP A 18 -33.02 4.79 4.82
CA ASP A 18 -34.12 4.33 3.96
C ASP A 18 -34.03 4.95 2.56
N LYS A 19 -33.79 6.26 2.50
CA LYS A 19 -33.61 6.96 1.23
C LYS A 19 -32.44 6.40 0.45
N LEU A 20 -31.31 6.13 1.11
CA LEU A 20 -30.14 5.54 0.48
C LEU A 20 -30.48 4.14 -0.07
N ARG A 21 -31.08 3.26 0.74
CA ARG A 21 -31.49 1.92 0.31
C ARG A 21 -32.44 1.94 -0.88
N GLY A 22 -33.38 2.89 -0.92
CA GLY A 22 -34.30 3.05 -2.05
C GLY A 22 -33.67 3.62 -3.32
N GLN A 23 -32.43 4.12 -3.25
CA GLN A 23 -31.68 4.68 -4.37
C GLN A 23 -30.50 3.81 -4.81
N GLN A 24 -30.11 2.82 -3.99
CA GLN A 24 -29.00 1.93 -4.29
C GLN A 24 -29.30 1.04 -5.49
N THR A 25 -28.30 0.87 -6.32
CA THR A 25 -28.26 -0.19 -7.33
C THR A 25 -28.05 -1.56 -6.67
N ASP A 26 -28.39 -2.64 -7.36
CA ASP A 26 -28.11 -4.01 -6.89
C ASP A 26 -26.62 -4.23 -6.60
N GLU A 27 -25.75 -3.59 -7.40
CA GLU A 27 -24.30 -3.64 -7.21
C GLU A 27 -23.88 -2.96 -5.89
N GLU A 28 -24.42 -1.79 -5.58
CA GLU A 28 -24.12 -1.06 -4.34
C GLU A 28 -24.68 -1.77 -3.11
N ALA A 29 -25.87 -2.37 -3.22
CA ALA A 29 -26.49 -3.14 -2.15
C ALA A 29 -25.66 -4.40 -1.82
N GLY A 30 -25.15 -5.09 -2.86
CA GLY A 30 -24.31 -6.29 -2.70
C GLY A 30 -22.85 -6.02 -2.36
N PHE A 31 -22.38 -4.77 -2.39
CA PHE A 31 -20.96 -4.43 -2.24
C PHE A 31 -20.33 -5.02 -0.97
N ARG A 32 -21.02 -4.93 0.18
CA ARG A 32 -20.49 -5.42 1.46
C ARG A 32 -20.36 -6.94 1.50
N GLU A 33 -21.29 -7.64 0.86
CA GLU A 33 -21.28 -9.11 0.79
C GLU A 33 -20.16 -9.60 -0.13
N ARG A 34 -20.01 -8.99 -1.32
CA ARG A 34 -18.90 -9.31 -2.22
C ARG A 34 -17.53 -9.06 -1.58
N LEU A 35 -17.42 -7.94 -0.87
CA LEU A 35 -16.22 -7.59 -0.12
C LEU A 35 -15.90 -8.62 0.99
N ALA A 36 -16.93 -9.10 1.69
CA ALA A 36 -16.76 -10.15 2.71
C ALA A 36 -16.37 -11.50 2.10
N GLY A 37 -16.75 -11.74 0.84
CA GLY A 37 -16.35 -12.94 0.08
C GLY A 37 -14.86 -12.99 -0.31
N GLY A 38 -14.10 -11.92 -0.10
CA GLY A 38 -12.64 -11.91 -0.26
C GLY A 38 -12.10 -11.91 -1.70
N THR A 39 -12.97 -11.90 -2.70
CA THR A 39 -12.56 -11.91 -4.12
C THR A 39 -12.26 -10.52 -4.67
N GLU A 40 -12.74 -9.46 -4.00
CA GLU A 40 -12.54 -8.07 -4.42
C GLU A 40 -11.36 -7.41 -3.72
N HIS A 41 -10.53 -6.71 -4.49
CA HIS A 41 -9.49 -5.84 -3.95
C HIS A 41 -10.10 -4.48 -3.55
N ASN A 42 -10.09 -4.18 -2.26
CA ASN A 42 -10.59 -2.90 -1.75
C ASN A 42 -10.00 -2.56 -0.37
N ALA A 43 -9.80 -1.27 -0.09
CA ALA A 43 -9.28 -0.82 1.21
C ALA A 43 -10.19 -1.13 2.41
N LEU A 44 -11.47 -1.42 2.16
CA LEU A 44 -12.43 -1.83 3.15
C LEU A 44 -12.39 -3.33 3.45
N ALA A 45 -11.77 -4.15 2.59
CA ALA A 45 -11.70 -5.60 2.73
C ALA A 45 -11.05 -6.01 4.06
N MET A 46 -11.47 -7.15 4.58
CA MET A 46 -10.86 -7.80 5.75
C MET A 46 -10.26 -9.17 5.40
N LEU A 47 -10.53 -9.65 4.18
CA LEU A 47 -10.07 -10.92 3.63
C LEU A 47 -9.80 -10.72 2.14
N ARG A 48 -8.74 -11.34 1.63
CA ARG A 48 -8.40 -11.40 0.22
C ARG A 48 -8.01 -12.83 -0.14
N LEU A 49 -8.69 -13.43 -1.10
CA LEU A 49 -8.50 -14.80 -1.57
C LEU A 49 -8.11 -14.83 -3.05
N PHE A 50 -7.16 -15.69 -3.39
CA PHE A 50 -6.69 -15.91 -4.75
C PHE A 50 -6.82 -17.38 -5.15
N ASP A 51 -6.87 -17.64 -6.46
CA ASP A 51 -6.67 -18.98 -7.04
C ASP A 51 -7.55 -20.12 -6.50
N GLY A 52 -8.72 -19.78 -5.96
CA GLY A 52 -9.67 -20.73 -5.40
C GLY A 52 -9.47 -21.06 -3.91
N ASP A 53 -8.52 -20.38 -3.26
CA ASP A 53 -8.28 -20.49 -1.82
C ASP A 53 -9.53 -20.17 -1.01
N THR A 54 -9.62 -20.84 0.14
CA THR A 54 -10.62 -20.57 1.17
C THR A 54 -9.99 -19.83 2.36
N ALA A 55 -10.81 -19.37 3.30
CA ALA A 55 -10.30 -18.72 4.51
C ALA A 55 -9.36 -19.63 5.33
N ASP A 56 -9.57 -20.95 5.30
CA ASP A 56 -8.73 -21.93 6.02
C ASP A 56 -7.33 -22.07 5.41
N ASP A 57 -7.16 -21.69 4.14
CA ASP A 57 -5.88 -21.74 3.44
C ASP A 57 -5.00 -20.52 3.74
N VAL A 58 -5.56 -19.47 4.34
CA VAL A 58 -4.84 -18.21 4.58
C VAL A 58 -3.71 -18.39 5.59
N ARG A 59 -2.49 -18.02 5.18
CA ARG A 59 -1.27 -18.10 6.01
C ARG A 59 -0.67 -16.75 6.37
N VAL A 60 -1.29 -15.67 5.92
CA VAL A 60 -0.82 -14.31 6.15
C VAL A 60 -1.93 -13.44 6.74
N LYS A 61 -1.61 -12.71 7.80
CA LYS A 61 -2.48 -11.67 8.35
C LYS A 61 -1.73 -10.36 8.40
N LEU A 62 -2.21 -9.36 7.66
CA LEU A 62 -1.65 -8.02 7.59
C LEU A 62 -2.34 -7.08 8.59
N TYR A 63 -1.57 -6.47 9.47
CA TYR A 63 -2.03 -5.38 10.33
C TYR A 63 -1.69 -4.06 9.66
N ARG A 64 -2.70 -3.30 9.24
CA ARG A 64 -2.56 -2.02 8.52
C ARG A 64 -3.48 -0.93 9.06
N ASP A 65 -3.25 0.31 8.64
CA ASP A 65 -4.09 1.44 9.04
C ASP A 65 -5.53 1.34 8.51
N HIS A 66 -6.50 2.01 9.13
CA HIS A 66 -7.91 1.92 8.69
C HIS A 66 -8.17 2.46 7.29
N ALA A 67 -7.34 3.40 6.84
CA ALA A 67 -7.69 4.28 5.75
C ALA A 67 -6.87 3.98 4.47
N ALA A 68 -5.84 3.12 4.56
CA ALA A 68 -4.86 2.85 3.51
C ALA A 68 -3.95 4.06 3.16
N TRP A 69 -3.70 4.94 4.13
CA TRP A 69 -2.80 6.08 3.96
C TRP A 69 -1.34 5.74 4.25
N CYS A 70 -1.06 4.71 5.05
CA CYS A 70 0.30 4.39 5.43
C CYS A 70 1.08 3.83 4.22
N PRO A 71 2.09 4.54 3.69
CA PRO A 71 2.83 4.07 2.51
C PRO A 71 3.55 2.75 2.79
N TYR A 72 4.02 2.55 4.02
CA TYR A 72 4.64 1.29 4.42
C TYR A 72 3.67 0.10 4.43
N CYS A 73 2.42 0.32 4.83
CA CYS A 73 1.38 -0.72 4.74
C CYS A 73 1.07 -1.05 3.28
N GLN A 74 0.97 -0.02 2.43
CA GLN A 74 0.70 -0.20 1.01
C GLN A 74 1.81 -0.99 0.30
N LYS A 75 3.09 -0.81 0.67
CA LYS A 75 4.18 -1.64 0.14
C LYS A 75 3.92 -3.14 0.34
N VAL A 76 3.62 -3.54 1.57
CA VAL A 76 3.31 -4.94 1.89
C VAL A 76 2.05 -5.40 1.15
N TRP A 77 1.04 -4.53 1.09
CA TRP A 77 -0.21 -4.84 0.42
C TRP A 77 -0.01 -5.10 -1.09
N LEU A 78 0.76 -4.25 -1.78
CA LEU A 78 1.11 -4.45 -3.18
C LEU A 78 1.90 -5.75 -3.40
N VAL A 79 2.86 -6.07 -2.51
CA VAL A 79 3.57 -7.36 -2.58
C VAL A 79 2.62 -8.55 -2.46
N LEU A 80 1.64 -8.49 -1.55
CA LEU A 80 0.66 -9.57 -1.39
C LEU A 80 -0.20 -9.74 -2.64
N GLU A 81 -0.66 -8.64 -3.25
CA GLU A 81 -1.47 -8.69 -4.47
C GLU A 81 -0.66 -9.23 -5.67
N GLU A 82 0.56 -8.72 -5.89
CA GLU A 82 1.37 -9.12 -7.03
C GLU A 82 1.85 -10.58 -6.92
N LYS A 83 2.12 -11.05 -5.71
CA LYS A 83 2.43 -12.46 -5.46
C LYS A 83 1.19 -13.35 -5.36
N ARG A 84 -0.02 -12.78 -5.47
CA ARG A 84 -1.31 -13.47 -5.34
C ARG A 84 -1.44 -14.30 -4.05
N ILE A 85 -0.90 -13.79 -2.95
CA ILE A 85 -0.95 -14.47 -1.66
C ILE A 85 -2.31 -14.17 -1.04
N SER A 86 -3.07 -15.19 -0.62
CA SER A 86 -4.29 -14.98 0.16
C SER A 86 -3.98 -14.50 1.58
N TYR A 87 -4.65 -13.44 2.04
CA TYR A 87 -4.38 -12.83 3.34
C TYR A 87 -5.63 -12.27 4.03
N GLU A 88 -5.57 -12.22 5.35
CA GLU A 88 -6.49 -11.48 6.20
C GLU A 88 -5.95 -10.09 6.53
N ILE A 89 -6.84 -9.16 6.85
CA ILE A 89 -6.48 -7.82 7.32
C ILE A 89 -7.03 -7.61 8.72
N GLU A 90 -6.21 -7.04 9.61
CA GLU A 90 -6.68 -6.40 10.83
C GLU A 90 -6.34 -4.90 10.78
N LYS A 91 -7.36 -4.07 11.01
CA LYS A 91 -7.19 -2.62 10.95
C LYS A 91 -6.80 -2.09 12.32
N ILE A 92 -5.69 -1.37 12.35
CA ILE A 92 -5.07 -0.81 13.55
C ILE A 92 -5.00 0.71 13.42
N ASN A 93 -5.30 1.43 14.50
CA ASN A 93 -5.21 2.88 14.51
C ASN A 93 -3.77 3.36 14.22
N MET A 94 -3.66 4.35 13.33
CA MET A 94 -2.45 5.17 13.27
C MET A 94 -2.33 5.98 14.55
N ARG A 95 -1.10 6.34 14.93
CA ARG A 95 -0.83 7.11 16.16
C ARG A 95 -1.61 8.43 16.22
N CYS A 96 -1.87 9.07 15.08
CA CYS A 96 -2.62 10.31 15.00
C CYS A 96 -4.15 10.15 15.14
N TYR A 97 -4.69 8.92 15.09
CA TYR A 97 -6.13 8.65 15.17
C TYR A 97 -6.59 8.05 16.50
N GLY A 98 -5.66 7.77 17.42
CA GLY A 98 -5.97 7.26 18.75
C GLY A 98 -5.09 6.09 19.17
N ASP A 99 -5.42 5.52 20.32
CA ASP A 99 -4.67 4.41 20.89
C ASP A 99 -4.85 3.12 20.09
N LYS A 100 -3.79 2.31 20.07
CA LYS A 100 -3.80 0.96 19.50
C LYS A 100 -4.27 -0.06 20.55
N PRO A 101 -4.85 -1.19 20.13
CA PRO A 101 -5.14 -2.31 21.04
C PRO A 101 -3.89 -2.75 21.81
N LYS A 102 -4.01 -2.99 23.12
CA LYS A 102 -2.87 -3.42 23.95
C LYS A 102 -2.22 -4.71 23.44
N SER A 103 -3.03 -5.67 23.02
CA SER A 103 -2.59 -6.93 22.42
C SER A 103 -1.70 -6.73 21.19
N TYR A 104 -1.99 -5.73 20.36
CA TYR A 104 -1.16 -5.38 19.22
C TYR A 104 0.19 -4.79 19.68
N VAL A 105 0.15 -3.83 20.60
CA VAL A 105 1.35 -3.12 21.06
C VAL A 105 2.32 -4.04 21.79
N GLU A 106 1.81 -4.97 22.59
CA GLU A 106 2.62 -5.97 23.29
C GLU A 106 3.35 -6.92 22.32
N ARG A 107 2.76 -7.18 21.14
CA ARG A 107 3.30 -8.12 20.16
C ARG A 107 4.21 -7.47 19.11
N PHE A 108 3.84 -6.30 18.62
CA PHE A 108 4.50 -5.65 17.47
C PHE A 108 5.05 -4.25 17.77
N GLY A 109 4.78 -3.71 18.96
CA GLY A 109 5.11 -2.34 19.31
C GLY A 109 4.16 -1.31 18.67
N GLN A 110 4.69 -0.11 18.42
CA GLN A 110 3.86 1.05 18.06
C GLN A 110 3.74 1.31 16.56
N LEU A 111 4.52 0.65 15.73
CA LEU A 111 4.59 0.95 14.30
C LEU A 111 3.67 0.04 13.48
N LEU A 112 3.34 0.52 12.28
CA LEU A 112 2.66 -0.23 11.23
C LEU A 112 3.53 -0.16 9.97
N PRO A 113 3.47 -1.15 9.07
CA PRO A 113 2.70 -2.39 9.20
C PRO A 113 3.33 -3.37 10.19
N ALA A 114 2.51 -4.34 10.60
CA ALA A 114 2.96 -5.62 11.14
C ALA A 114 2.26 -6.74 10.37
N ALA A 115 2.78 -7.96 10.41
CA ALA A 115 2.13 -9.12 9.83
C ALA A 115 2.46 -10.39 10.60
N ASP A 116 1.51 -11.33 10.56
CA ASP A 116 1.80 -12.73 10.80
C ASP A 116 2.01 -13.41 9.44
N VAL A 117 3.19 -14.01 9.23
CA VAL A 117 3.56 -14.68 7.98
C VAL A 117 3.94 -16.12 8.30
N CYS A 118 3.10 -17.07 7.91
CA CYS A 118 3.29 -18.50 8.16
C CYS A 118 3.56 -18.81 9.66
N GLY A 119 2.83 -18.13 10.55
CA GLY A 119 2.96 -18.28 12.01
C GLY A 119 4.08 -17.45 12.65
N ARG A 120 4.86 -16.66 11.88
CA ARG A 120 5.87 -15.74 12.40
C ARG A 120 5.31 -14.33 12.49
N SER A 121 5.42 -13.72 13.67
CA SER A 121 5.04 -12.32 13.90
C SER A 121 6.18 -11.39 13.56
N ILE A 122 5.96 -10.48 12.62
CA ILE A 122 6.98 -9.61 12.05
C ILE A 122 6.44 -8.18 12.05
N ALA A 123 7.21 -7.26 12.59
CA ALA A 123 6.97 -5.83 12.47
C ALA A 123 7.87 -5.26 11.36
N ASP A 124 7.54 -4.06 10.85
CA ASP A 124 8.27 -3.35 9.80
C ASP A 124 8.06 -3.88 8.37
N SER A 125 7.86 -2.98 7.41
CA SER A 125 7.51 -3.35 6.05
C SER A 125 8.59 -4.15 5.33
N ASN A 126 9.87 -3.86 5.55
CA ASN A 126 10.95 -4.49 4.79
C ASN A 126 11.17 -5.92 5.25
N SER A 127 11.12 -6.18 6.56
CA SER A 127 11.20 -7.52 7.14
C SER A 127 10.01 -8.38 6.74
N ILE A 128 8.80 -7.80 6.70
CA ILE A 128 7.61 -8.50 6.20
C ILE A 128 7.78 -8.87 4.73
N ILE A 129 8.15 -7.93 3.87
CA ILE A 129 8.36 -8.18 2.43
C ILE A 129 9.42 -9.27 2.23
N LYS A 130 10.54 -9.20 2.96
CA LYS A 130 11.57 -10.24 2.91
C LYS A 130 11.02 -11.61 3.31
N ALA A 131 10.22 -11.68 4.37
CA ALA A 131 9.60 -12.93 4.79
C ALA A 131 8.59 -13.46 3.78
N LEU A 132 7.85 -12.59 3.08
CA LEU A 132 6.94 -12.99 2.00
C LEU A 132 7.72 -13.53 0.79
N GLU A 133 8.82 -12.88 0.39
CA GLU A 133 9.70 -13.39 -0.68
C GLU A 133 10.29 -14.77 -0.32
N GLU A 134 10.67 -15.00 0.94
CA GLU A 134 11.21 -16.28 1.40
C GLU A 134 10.16 -17.40 1.49
N GLN A 135 8.93 -17.08 1.88
CA GLN A 135 7.87 -18.09 2.11
C GLN A 135 7.05 -18.40 0.86
N PHE A 136 7.01 -17.50 -0.11
CA PHE A 136 6.24 -17.61 -1.35
C PHE A 136 7.13 -17.32 -2.57
N PRO A 137 8.08 -18.21 -2.92
CA PRO A 137 9.09 -17.96 -3.94
C PRO A 137 8.59 -18.06 -5.39
N GLU A 138 7.31 -18.42 -5.62
CA GLU A 138 6.74 -18.74 -6.94
C GLU A 138 6.71 -17.54 -7.90
N THR A 139 6.52 -16.33 -7.35
CA THR A 139 6.53 -15.07 -8.11
C THR A 139 7.54 -14.13 -7.46
N PRO A 140 8.85 -14.32 -7.71
CA PRO A 140 9.89 -13.54 -7.03
C PRO A 140 9.84 -12.09 -7.52
N LEU A 141 9.76 -11.10 -6.63
CA LEU A 141 9.74 -9.68 -7.00
C LEU A 141 11.11 -9.02 -6.84
N MET A 142 11.98 -9.60 -6.02
CA MET A 142 13.31 -9.09 -5.73
C MET A 142 14.36 -9.73 -6.65
N PRO A 143 15.09 -8.95 -7.46
CA PRO A 143 16.18 -9.49 -8.26
C PRO A 143 17.30 -10.07 -7.38
N LEU A 144 17.96 -11.11 -7.86
CA LEU A 144 19.09 -11.73 -7.17
C LEU A 144 20.23 -10.72 -6.97
N ALA A 145 20.69 -10.53 -5.73
CA ALA A 145 21.64 -9.48 -5.38
C ALA A 145 22.96 -9.52 -6.18
N ALA A 146 23.40 -10.70 -6.64
CA ALA A 146 24.64 -10.86 -7.40
C ALA A 146 24.54 -10.45 -8.88
N THR A 147 23.32 -10.22 -9.40
CA THR A 147 23.10 -9.84 -10.80
C THR A 147 23.20 -8.32 -11.02
N GLU A 148 23.32 -7.90 -12.28
CA GLU A 148 23.24 -6.49 -12.66
C GLU A 148 21.92 -5.86 -12.17
N ALA A 149 20.80 -6.57 -12.35
CA ALA A 149 19.50 -6.16 -11.86
C ALA A 149 19.47 -6.02 -10.33
N GLY A 150 20.10 -6.93 -9.58
CA GLY A 150 20.21 -6.84 -8.12
C GLY A 150 21.00 -5.62 -7.64
N GLN A 151 22.15 -5.35 -8.24
CA GLN A 151 22.97 -4.17 -7.91
C GLN A 151 22.22 -2.87 -8.23
N ARG A 152 21.56 -2.81 -9.39
CA ARG A 152 20.75 -1.67 -9.78
C ARG A 152 19.56 -1.47 -8.85
N ALA A 153 18.86 -2.55 -8.49
CA ALA A 153 17.77 -2.51 -7.52
C ALA A 153 18.23 -1.95 -6.17
N GLN A 154 19.40 -2.35 -5.67
CA GLN A 154 19.95 -1.81 -4.44
C GLN A 154 20.19 -0.30 -4.51
N ALA A 155 20.76 0.20 -5.62
CA ALA A 155 20.98 1.63 -5.84
C ALA A 155 19.65 2.40 -5.90
N LEU A 156 18.65 1.86 -6.59
CA LEU A 156 17.32 2.46 -6.71
C LEU A 156 16.56 2.49 -5.39
N LEU A 157 16.66 1.43 -4.58
CA LEU A 157 16.06 1.40 -3.23
C LEU A 157 16.75 2.38 -2.27
N ALA A 158 18.03 2.68 -2.46
CA ALA A 158 18.69 3.75 -1.71
C ALA A 158 18.16 5.14 -2.14
N LEU A 159 17.99 5.34 -3.45
CA LEU A 159 17.40 6.56 -4.00
C LEU A 159 15.95 6.76 -3.54
N GLU A 160 15.14 5.70 -3.48
CA GLU A 160 13.77 5.74 -2.94
C GLU A 160 13.73 6.30 -1.51
N ARG A 161 14.62 5.82 -0.63
CA ARG A 161 14.72 6.32 0.74
C ARG A 161 15.12 7.78 0.81
N GLU A 162 16.00 8.21 -0.10
CA GLU A 162 16.43 9.60 -0.19
C GLU A 162 15.29 10.52 -0.65
N VAL A 163 14.55 10.14 -1.69
CA VAL A 163 13.38 10.88 -2.18
C VAL A 163 12.35 10.99 -1.06
N PHE A 164 12.02 9.88 -0.39
CA PHE A 164 11.11 9.91 0.75
C PHE A 164 11.60 10.84 1.87
N GLY A 165 12.87 10.76 2.26
CA GLY A 165 13.43 11.57 3.33
C GLY A 165 13.45 13.06 3.02
N THR A 166 13.84 13.42 1.79
CA THR A 166 13.87 14.81 1.33
C THR A 166 12.47 15.39 1.17
N TRP A 167 11.51 14.62 0.64
CA TRP A 167 10.10 15.00 0.58
C TRP A 167 9.50 15.23 1.97
N LEU A 168 9.67 14.28 2.89
CA LEU A 168 9.13 14.40 4.24
C LEU A 168 9.75 15.60 4.97
N ASN A 169 11.06 15.83 4.80
CA ASN A 169 11.72 17.00 5.35
C ASN A 169 11.15 18.30 4.78
N TYR A 170 10.94 18.37 3.46
CA TYR A 170 10.33 19.53 2.81
C TYR A 170 8.92 19.83 3.36
N LEU A 171 8.06 18.80 3.45
CA LEU A 171 6.71 18.92 4.00
C LEU A 171 6.69 19.39 5.46
N THR A 172 7.61 18.90 6.28
CA THR A 172 7.56 19.11 7.74
C THR A 172 8.41 20.28 8.24
N SER A 173 9.29 20.84 7.40
CA SER A 173 10.20 21.94 7.76
C SER A 173 9.68 23.32 7.32
N GLY A 174 8.36 23.48 7.18
CA GLY A 174 7.74 24.75 6.80
C GLY A 174 7.95 25.13 5.34
N TRP A 175 8.12 24.15 4.45
CA TRP A 175 8.25 24.35 3.00
C TRP A 175 9.50 25.15 2.57
N GLY A 176 10.54 25.19 3.41
CA GLY A 176 11.83 25.79 3.06
C GLY A 176 12.76 24.80 2.35
N GLY A 177 13.42 25.23 1.27
CA GLY A 177 14.53 24.49 0.63
C GLY A 177 14.13 23.26 -0.19
N PRO A 178 13.31 23.41 -1.26
CA PRO A 178 12.88 22.29 -2.10
C PRO A 178 14.04 21.65 -2.90
N ASP A 179 15.17 22.34 -3.03
CA ASP A 179 16.29 21.95 -3.91
C ASP A 179 16.73 20.51 -3.73
N ARG A 180 16.83 20.02 -2.48
CA ARG A 180 17.23 18.62 -2.23
C ARG A 180 16.20 17.61 -2.71
N PHE A 181 14.92 17.93 -2.55
CA PHE A 181 13.83 17.08 -3.02
C PHE A 181 13.77 17.09 -4.55
N VAL A 182 13.87 18.26 -5.18
CA VAL A 182 13.94 18.39 -6.65
C VAL A 182 15.14 17.62 -7.21
N GLN A 183 16.34 17.79 -6.63
CA GLN A 183 17.54 17.03 -7.03
C GLN A 183 17.40 15.52 -6.84
N ALA A 184 16.62 15.06 -5.85
CA ALA A 184 16.32 13.64 -5.69
C ALA A 184 15.38 13.14 -6.80
N LEU A 185 14.36 13.92 -7.17
CA LEU A 185 13.46 13.61 -8.29
C LEU A 185 14.19 13.62 -9.64
N ASP A 186 15.09 14.57 -9.89
CA ASP A 186 15.90 14.61 -11.12
C ASP A 186 16.72 13.31 -11.29
N ARG A 187 17.22 12.75 -10.18
CA ARG A 187 17.92 11.46 -10.20
C ARG A 187 16.98 10.28 -10.44
N VAL A 188 15.74 10.35 -10.00
CA VAL A 188 14.71 9.34 -10.33
C VAL A 188 14.39 9.39 -11.82
N GLU A 189 14.22 10.59 -12.40
CA GLU A 189 13.99 10.78 -13.83
C GLU A 189 15.16 10.23 -14.66
N GLN A 190 16.39 10.55 -14.29
CA GLN A 190 17.60 10.00 -14.94
C GLN A 190 17.64 8.47 -14.82
N ALA A 191 17.28 7.91 -13.67
CA ALA A 191 17.26 6.47 -13.47
C ALA A 191 16.23 5.77 -14.38
N LEU A 192 15.03 6.34 -14.51
CA LEU A 192 13.98 5.84 -15.41
C LEU A 192 14.40 5.92 -16.89
N ALA A 193 15.06 7.01 -17.29
CA ALA A 193 15.52 7.20 -18.66
C ALA A 193 16.51 6.12 -19.14
N VAL A 194 17.27 5.50 -18.22
CA VAL A 194 18.21 4.41 -18.56
C VAL A 194 17.48 3.13 -18.97
N GLY A 195 16.31 2.83 -18.39
CA GLY A 195 15.63 1.54 -18.62
C GLY A 195 14.79 1.48 -19.90
N GLY A 196 14.46 2.62 -20.50
CA GLY A 196 13.72 2.70 -21.77
C GLY A 196 12.27 2.17 -21.72
N GLY A 197 11.77 1.77 -20.56
CA GLY A 197 10.41 1.26 -20.34
C GLY A 197 9.76 1.86 -19.09
N PRO A 198 8.51 1.48 -18.77
CA PRO A 198 7.70 2.14 -17.74
C PRO A 198 8.15 1.85 -16.30
N PHE A 199 8.99 0.83 -16.10
CA PHE A 199 9.43 0.37 -14.77
C PHE A 199 10.93 0.61 -14.55
N MET A 200 11.32 0.70 -13.28
CA MET A 200 12.67 1.11 -12.83
C MET A 200 13.80 0.21 -13.32
N LEU A 201 13.49 -1.05 -13.60
CA LEU A 201 14.43 -2.04 -14.10
C LEU A 201 14.15 -2.46 -15.56
N SER A 202 13.30 -1.74 -16.29
CA SER A 202 13.09 -2.00 -17.72
C SER A 202 14.42 -2.08 -18.48
N GLY A 203 14.52 -2.97 -19.47
CA GLY A 203 15.71 -3.09 -20.32
C GLY A 203 16.98 -3.64 -19.64
N VAL A 204 16.93 -3.97 -18.35
CA VAL A 204 18.06 -4.57 -17.62
C VAL A 204 17.98 -6.09 -17.75
N SER A 205 19.10 -6.71 -18.13
CA SER A 205 19.18 -8.17 -18.27
C SER A 205 19.14 -8.87 -16.90
N GLY A 206 18.60 -10.10 -16.86
CA GLY A 206 18.62 -10.93 -15.64
C GLY A 206 17.49 -10.64 -14.63
N ILE A 207 16.39 -10.02 -15.09
CA ILE A 207 15.13 -9.92 -14.35
C ILE A 207 14.29 -11.14 -14.70
N GLU A 208 14.46 -12.22 -13.94
CA GLU A 208 13.51 -13.34 -13.96
C GLU A 208 12.24 -13.02 -13.16
N THR A 209 12.18 -11.82 -12.55
CA THR A 209 11.24 -11.48 -11.46
C THR A 209 9.84 -11.06 -11.91
N VAL A 210 9.54 -11.10 -13.21
CA VAL A 210 8.14 -11.08 -13.67
C VAL A 210 8.07 -11.90 -14.95
N ALA A 211 7.11 -12.82 -15.02
CA ALA A 211 6.91 -13.74 -16.13
C ALA A 211 6.71 -13.07 -17.51
N ASP A 212 6.51 -11.74 -17.55
CA ASP A 212 6.26 -10.97 -18.76
C ASP A 212 7.48 -10.18 -19.30
N GLY A 213 8.61 -10.19 -18.58
CA GLY A 213 9.81 -9.43 -18.98
C GLY A 213 9.64 -7.91 -18.97
N SER A 214 8.60 -7.38 -18.31
CA SER A 214 8.29 -5.95 -18.26
C SER A 214 9.34 -5.10 -17.54
N GLY A 215 10.11 -5.71 -16.62
CA GLY A 215 11.01 -4.99 -15.72
C GLY A 215 10.33 -4.43 -14.47
N PHE A 216 9.04 -4.72 -14.24
CA PHE A 216 8.39 -4.47 -12.96
C PHE A 216 9.06 -5.29 -11.85
N SER A 217 9.15 -4.74 -10.65
CA SER A 217 9.88 -5.38 -9.55
C SER A 217 9.50 -4.81 -8.19
N ILE A 218 10.13 -5.33 -7.14
CA ILE A 218 10.04 -4.76 -5.80
C ILE A 218 10.43 -3.28 -5.77
N VAL A 219 11.31 -2.81 -6.67
CA VAL A 219 11.72 -1.40 -6.71
C VAL A 219 10.50 -0.52 -6.99
N ASP A 220 9.69 -0.88 -7.97
CA ASP A 220 8.49 -0.12 -8.37
C ASP A 220 7.47 -0.09 -7.21
N ILE A 221 7.25 -1.23 -6.54
CA ILE A 221 6.40 -1.32 -5.34
C ILE A 221 6.92 -0.45 -4.20
N MET A 222 8.24 -0.28 -4.08
CA MET A 222 8.83 0.55 -3.03
C MET A 222 8.68 2.04 -3.33
N PHE A 223 8.73 2.45 -4.60
CA PHE A 223 8.52 3.84 -5.03
C PHE A 223 7.04 4.24 -5.04
N ALA A 224 6.16 3.42 -5.61
CA ALA A 224 4.79 3.80 -5.98
C ALA A 224 3.98 4.40 -4.81
N PRO A 225 3.95 3.79 -3.60
CA PRO A 225 3.25 4.38 -2.46
C PRO A 225 3.74 5.78 -2.12
N PHE A 226 5.05 6.05 -2.18
CA PHE A 226 5.58 7.36 -1.85
C PHE A 226 5.33 8.40 -2.94
N LEU A 227 5.48 8.02 -4.22
CA LEU A 227 5.16 8.90 -5.33
C LEU A 227 3.69 9.31 -5.33
N GLU A 228 2.77 8.40 -4.98
CA GLU A 228 1.35 8.71 -4.81
C GLU A 228 1.12 9.77 -3.72
N ARG A 229 1.77 9.65 -2.55
CA ARG A 229 1.64 10.66 -1.48
C ARG A 229 2.33 11.97 -1.86
N ILE A 230 3.46 11.93 -2.56
CA ILE A 230 4.14 13.12 -3.07
C ILE A 230 3.19 13.91 -3.97
N ALA A 231 2.60 13.25 -4.97
CA ALA A 231 1.67 13.87 -5.90
C ALA A 231 0.44 14.48 -5.21
N ALA A 232 -0.05 13.85 -4.14
CA ALA A 232 -1.18 14.34 -3.37
C ALA A 232 -0.84 15.47 -2.35
N SER A 233 0.44 15.72 -2.07
CA SER A 233 0.86 16.59 -0.95
C SER A 233 1.67 17.82 -1.34
N ILE A 234 2.33 17.81 -2.50
CA ILE A 234 3.09 18.96 -2.99
C ILE A 234 2.20 19.79 -3.92
N PRO A 235 1.99 21.09 -3.64
CA PRO A 235 1.23 21.96 -4.54
C PRO A 235 1.97 22.15 -5.87
N TYR A 236 1.22 22.03 -6.97
CA TYR A 236 1.66 22.28 -8.35
C TYR A 236 1.86 23.78 -8.63
#